data_AF-A0A1Y0FZ77-F1
#
_entry.id   AF-A0A1Y0FZ77-F1
#
_cell.length_a   1.000
_cell.length_b   1.000
_cell.length_c   1.000
_cell.angle_alpha   90.00
_cell.angle_beta   90.00
_cell.angle_gamma   90.00
#
_symmetry.space_group_name_H-M   'P 1'
#
loop_
_entity.id
_entity.type
_entity.pdbx_description
1 polymer ?
#
loop_
_entity_poly.entity_id
_entity_poly.type
_entity_poly.pdbx_seq_one_letter_code
_entity_poly.pdbx_strand_id
1 'polypeptide(L)'
;MELLPQIDLELLSVPTVSLIDSIAIDSIQLDGKERRFSDSSGVFIEGINIENNSIQIKLDYYFSDEDAAIVSCSVRITDTFQSPECSKE
;
A
#
# COMPACT_ATOMS: atom_id res chain seq x y z
N MET A 1 13.17 -19.58 -3.95
CA MET A 1 12.04 -19.00 -3.20
C MET A 1 11.65 -17.75 -3.95
N GLU A 2 10.45 -17.70 -4.52
CA GLU A 2 9.91 -16.44 -5.04
C GLU A 2 9.57 -15.55 -3.85
N LEU A 3 10.01 -14.30 -3.89
CA LEU A 3 9.55 -13.28 -2.96
C LEU A 3 8.19 -12.82 -3.46
N LEU A 4 7.17 -12.87 -2.62
CA LEU A 4 5.87 -12.26 -2.89
C LEU A 4 5.89 -10.86 -2.30
N PRO A 5 6.14 -9.80 -3.10
CA PRO A 5 6.18 -8.45 -2.59
C PRO A 5 4.80 -8.05 -2.05
N GLN A 6 4.76 -7.58 -0.81
CA GLN A 6 3.55 -7.11 -0.15
C GLN A 6 3.90 -6.03 0.87
N ILE A 7 2.90 -5.21 1.22
CA ILE A 7 2.95 -4.24 2.31
C ILE A 7 1.97 -4.70 3.37
N ASP A 8 2.48 -5.01 4.55
CA ASP A 8 1.67 -5.41 5.71
C ASP A 8 1.42 -4.19 6.61
N LEU A 9 0.15 -3.91 6.90
CA LEU A 9 -0.28 -2.86 7.82
C LEU A 9 -1.03 -3.48 8.99
N GLU A 10 -0.66 -3.10 10.21
CA GLU A 10 -1.27 -3.60 11.45
C GLU A 10 -1.78 -2.42 12.28
N LEU A 11 -3.01 -2.54 12.76
CA LEU A 11 -3.63 -1.58 13.68
C LEU A 11 -3.63 -2.17 15.08
N LEU A 12 -2.96 -1.51 16.03
CA LEU A 12 -2.80 -1.97 17.40
C LEU A 12 -3.57 -1.05 18.37
N SER A 13 -4.19 -1.65 19.38
CA SER A 13 -4.82 -0.92 20.48
C SER A 13 -3.79 -0.48 21.53
N VAL A 14 -4.09 0.59 22.26
CA VAL A 14 -3.29 1.11 23.38
C VAL A 14 -4.21 1.50 24.56
N PRO A 15 -3.77 1.37 25.84
CA PRO A 15 -2.42 1.01 26.29
C PRO A 15 -2.14 -0.51 26.30
N THR A 16 -3.17 -1.35 26.31
CA THR A 16 -2.99 -2.80 26.22
C THR A 16 -2.79 -3.15 24.76
N VAL A 17 -1.57 -3.52 24.36
CA VAL A 17 -1.27 -3.87 22.97
C VAL A 17 -2.05 -5.12 22.57
N SER A 18 -3.06 -4.93 21.70
CA SER A 18 -3.75 -6.01 21.00
C SER A 18 -3.91 -5.65 19.53
N LEU A 19 -3.83 -6.64 18.66
CA LEU A 19 -4.18 -6.46 17.24
C LEU A 19 -5.67 -6.15 17.13
N ILE A 20 -6.01 -5.02 16.51
CA ILE A 20 -7.38 -4.63 16.16
C ILE A 20 -7.69 -5.16 14.77
N ASP A 21 -6.81 -4.88 13.81
CA ASP A 21 -6.99 -5.21 12.40
C ASP A 21 -5.63 -5.33 11.69
N SER A 22 -5.59 -6.04 10.57
CA SER A 22 -4.41 -6.18 9.73
C SER A 22 -4.79 -6.36 8.26
N ILE A 23 -4.10 -5.69 7.36
CA ILE A 23 -4.23 -5.90 5.92
C ILE A 23 -2.87 -6.17 5.28
N ALA A 24 -2.87 -7.04 4.28
CA ALA A 24 -1.75 -7.24 3.37
C ALA A 24 -2.12 -6.65 2.02
N ILE A 25 -1.27 -5.78 1.49
CA ILE A 25 -1.44 -5.13 0.18
C ILE A 25 -0.40 -5.75 -0.75
N ASP A 26 -0.83 -6.60 -1.65
CA ASP A 26 -0.01 -7.22 -2.71
C ASP A 26 -0.32 -6.63 -4.11
N SER A 27 -1.33 -5.77 -4.17
CA SER A 27 -1.87 -5.20 -5.39
C SER A 27 -2.58 -3.87 -5.10
N ILE A 28 -2.63 -3.02 -6.12
CA ILE A 28 -3.32 -1.72 -6.07
C ILE A 28 -4.21 -1.54 -7.30
N GLN A 29 -5.26 -0.74 -7.17
CA GLN A 29 -6.03 -0.27 -8.32
C GLN A 29 -5.40 1.03 -8.82
N LEU A 30 -4.95 1.05 -10.08
CA LEU A 30 -4.33 2.21 -10.71
C LEU A 30 -4.85 2.35 -12.14
N ASP A 31 -5.36 3.52 -12.50
CA ASP A 31 -5.96 3.79 -13.82
C ASP A 31 -7.04 2.78 -14.23
N GLY A 32 -7.82 2.29 -13.26
CA GLY A 32 -8.89 1.30 -13.46
C GLY A 32 -8.39 -0.13 -13.72
N LYS A 33 -7.11 -0.42 -13.50
CA LYS A 33 -6.52 -1.75 -13.59
C LYS A 33 -5.96 -2.18 -12.24
N GLU A 34 -6.07 -3.48 -11.96
CA GLU A 34 -5.32 -4.11 -10.87
C GLU A 34 -3.84 -4.20 -11.28
N ARG A 35 -2.96 -3.68 -10.43
CA ARG A 35 -1.50 -3.77 -10.58
C ARG A 35 -0.96 -4.58 -9.40
N ARG A 36 -0.62 -5.84 -9.67
CA ARG A 36 0.01 -6.74 -8.68
C ARG A 36 1.48 -6.42 -8.56
N PHE A 37 1.99 -6.37 -7.34
CA PHE A 37 3.40 -6.11 -7.09
C PHE A 37 4.29 -7.23 -7.64
N SER A 38 3.80 -8.47 -7.65
CA SER A 38 4.48 -9.64 -8.25
C SER A 38 4.72 -9.51 -9.76
N ASP A 39 3.88 -8.72 -10.44
CA ASP A 39 3.94 -8.57 -11.90
C ASP A 39 4.76 -7.33 -12.30
N SER A 40 5.26 -6.57 -11.32
CA SER A 40 6.12 -5.41 -11.51
C SER A 40 7.57 -5.83 -11.76
N SER A 41 8.34 -4.92 -12.36
CA SER A 41 9.81 -5.02 -12.38
C SER A 41 10.44 -4.57 -11.05
N GLY A 42 9.66 -3.92 -10.18
CA GLY A 42 10.03 -3.51 -8.84
C GLY A 42 9.01 -2.56 -8.21
N VAL A 43 8.82 -2.64 -6.89
CA VAL A 43 8.03 -1.69 -6.10
C VAL A 43 8.84 -1.31 -4.88
N PHE A 44 9.12 -0.02 -4.70
CA PHE A 44 9.90 0.50 -3.58
C PHE A 44 9.08 1.52 -2.80
N ILE A 45 9.16 1.48 -1.47
CA ILE A 45 8.51 2.46 -0.61
C ILE A 45 9.45 3.66 -0.46
N GLU A 46 9.06 4.79 -1.00
CA GLU A 46 9.79 6.06 -0.90
C GLU A 46 9.43 6.83 0.38
N GLY A 47 8.23 6.62 0.91
CA GLY A 47 7.79 7.27 2.13
C GLY A 47 6.49 6.73 2.69
N ILE A 48 6.36 6.82 4.01
CA ILE A 48 5.13 6.53 4.75
C ILE A 48 4.85 7.71 5.68
N ASN A 49 3.64 8.24 5.62
CA ASN A 49 3.15 9.27 6.51
C ASN A 49 1.79 8.87 7.09
N ILE A 50 1.50 9.27 8.33
CA ILE A 50 0.22 9.00 8.98
C ILE A 50 -0.37 10.33 9.41
N GLU A 51 -1.54 10.69 8.87
CA GLU A 51 -2.21 11.95 9.18
C GLU A 51 -3.72 11.75 9.17
N ASN A 52 -4.43 12.31 10.16
CA ASN A 52 -5.90 12.32 10.23
C ASN A 52 -6.56 10.94 9.98
N ASN A 53 -6.05 9.90 10.64
CA ASN A 53 -6.48 8.52 10.45
C ASN A 53 -6.32 8.00 9.01
N SER A 54 -5.31 8.46 8.29
CA SER A 54 -4.96 7.95 6.95
C SER A 54 -3.47 7.65 6.87
N ILE A 55 -3.13 6.47 6.36
CA ILE A 55 -1.75 6.10 6.03
C ILE A 55 -1.52 6.46 4.58
N GLN A 56 -0.62 7.40 4.35
CA GLN A 56 -0.13 7.79 3.03
C GLN A 56 1.13 6.99 2.74
N ILE A 57 1.16 6.29 1.62
CA ILE A 57 2.28 5.47 1.16
C ILE A 57 2.68 5.97 -0.22
N LYS A 58 3.94 6.39 -0.36
CA LYS A 58 4.52 6.77 -1.65
C LYS A 58 5.37 5.63 -2.17
N LEU A 59 5.06 5.18 -3.38
CA LEU A 59 5.71 4.07 -4.05
C LEU A 59 6.47 4.58 -5.28
N ASP A 60 7.71 4.15 -5.46
CA ASP A 60 8.39 4.16 -6.76
C ASP A 60 8.08 2.82 -7.45
N TYR A 61 7.21 2.86 -8.46
CA TYR A 61 6.62 1.69 -9.10
C TYR A 61 7.21 1.50 -10.50
N TYR A 62 7.93 0.39 -10.70
CA TYR A 62 8.52 -0.01 -11.97
C TYR A 62 7.59 -1.01 -12.65
N PHE A 63 6.75 -0.54 -13.56
CA PHE A 63 5.83 -1.40 -14.30
C PHE A 63 6.57 -2.29 -15.30
N SER A 64 6.01 -3.45 -15.61
CA SER A 64 6.55 -4.35 -16.64
C SER A 64 6.05 -4.01 -18.05
N ASP A 65 4.95 -3.26 -18.15
CA ASP A 65 4.25 -2.92 -19.40
C ASP A 65 4.25 -1.42 -19.74
N GLU A 66 4.79 -0.57 -18.86
CA GLU A 66 4.88 0.88 -19.04
C GLU A 66 6.07 1.48 -18.28
N ASP A 67 6.30 2.78 -18.44
CA ASP A 67 7.37 3.51 -17.75
C ASP A 67 7.13 3.55 -16.23
N ALA A 68 8.21 3.57 -15.47
CA ALA A 68 8.14 3.73 -14.01
C ALA A 68 7.45 5.04 -13.62
N ALA A 69 6.70 5.02 -12.53
CA ALA A 69 6.00 6.19 -12.01
C ALA A 69 5.98 6.20 -10.48
N ILE A 70 5.87 7.40 -9.95
CA ILE A 70 5.55 7.59 -8.54
C ILE A 70 4.05 7.37 -8.35
N VAL A 71 3.70 6.46 -7.45
CA VAL A 71 2.33 6.15 -7.08
C VAL A 71 2.10 6.55 -5.63
N SER A 72 1.16 7.47 -5.41
CA SER A 72 0.70 7.86 -4.08
C SER A 72 -0.55 7.08 -3.72
N CYS A 73 -0.48 6.31 -2.65
CA CYS A 73 -1.58 5.51 -2.10
C CYS A 73 -2.02 6.04 -0.74
N SER A 74 -3.32 5.98 -0.46
CA SER A 74 -3.91 6.38 0.81
C SER A 74 -4.78 5.24 1.35
N VAL A 75 -4.52 4.82 2.59
CA VAL A 75 -5.30 3.83 3.33
C VAL A 75 -5.98 4.53 4.50
N ARG A 76 -7.29 4.73 4.42
CA ARG A 76 -8.05 5.31 5.53
C ARG A 76 -8.26 4.28 6.63
N ILE A 77 -8.15 4.74 7.87
CA ILE A 77 -8.36 3.98 9.08
C ILE A 77 -9.66 4.49 9.73
N THR A 78 -10.62 3.60 9.88
CA THR A 78 -11.82 3.87 10.68
C THR A 78 -11.75 3.00 11.94
N ASP A 79 -12.60 1.99 12.05
CA ASP A 79 -12.45 0.88 12.99
C ASP A 79 -11.59 -0.25 12.38
N THR A 80 -11.50 -0.29 11.05
CA THR A 80 -10.67 -1.20 10.24
C THR A 80 -9.95 -0.40 9.14
N PHE A 81 -8.96 -1.02 8.52
CA PHE A 81 -8.37 -0.50 7.29
C PHE A 81 -9.40 -0.54 6.15
N GLN A 82 -9.46 0.55 5.37
CA GLN A 82 -10.18 0.58 4.09
C GLN A 82 -9.22 0.17 2.96
N SER A 83 -9.77 -0.19 1.79
CA SER A 83 -8.94 -0.50 0.62
C SER A 83 -8.09 0.72 0.23
N PRO A 84 -6.83 0.51 -0.21
CA PRO A 84 -5.96 1.59 -0.65
C PRO A 84 -6.54 2.28 -1.89
N GLU A 85 -6.58 3.62 -1.84
CA GLU A 85 -6.88 4.48 -2.97
C GLU A 85 -5.55 5.00 -3.53
N CYS A 86 -5.21 4.67 -4.77
CA CYS A 86 -3.91 5.00 -5.38
C CYS A 86 -4.06 5.82 -6.66
N SER A 87 -3.10 6.72 -6.89
CA SER A 87 -2.99 7.53 -8.11
C SER A 87 -1.54 7.75 -8.50
N LYS A 88 -1.28 7.86 -9.81
CA LYS A 88 0.01 8.32 -10.34
C LYS A 88 0.18 9.82 -10.05
N GLU A 89 1.38 10.26 -9.72
CA GLU A 89 1.76 11.68 -9.63
C GLU A 89 2.07 12.30 -11.01
#